data_AF-A0A7X7KZQ4-F1
#
_entry.id   AF-A0A7X7KZQ4-F1
#
_cell.length_a   1.000
_cell.length_b   1.000
_cell.length_c   1.000
_cell.angle_alpha   90.00
_cell.angle_beta   90.00
_cell.angle_gamma   90.00
#
_symmetry.space_group_name_H-M   'P 1'
#
loop_
_entity.id
_entity.type
_entity.pdbx_description
1 polymer ?
#
loop_
_entity_poly.entity_id
_entity_poly.type
_entity_poly.pdbx_seq_one_letter_code
_entity_poly.pdbx_strand_id
1 'polypeptide(L)'
;MKRDQWLAGLMMLAAVLPVRGVEPFYAIIEAEAMAIGKGWQVIKGREGYCPGYPNTWSGNRLRADAGEEPAAATQSLTVPSDGRYALWARFESPYGFDTRFDIEVQQHGKPVASARFGDRDDAKYWPHGAGNWLIQGPWAYHNTDVVYQRMEADLRAGPATVVLSKGANGKNGAARIVDLICVTSDLEMEPGREMMGWRERGAKDLKQPPIQSRCLRPAWFRLVVPPKAAAPVRASLHCATWEPVGGIGYGPHRDYHFGINGLTQRWRWEKIAPPADEELPPGFDSGWRRIDLSTFGPAWVTASTASSNVPLTLSVSLSADGAQASRFELKDGIRRELFVGTGNAWLEDDVLQGKPAVFFADFLQRYVKELDAYKPVGKRPFAFGVMAAGSPLVFDTFDKRELSRAFGASAVYFRCQPEFYSPENAKWLGINRAMGYVSAQNGALNRACYEGDYRRLATNYFNMA
;
A
#
# COMPACT_ATOMS: atom_id res chain seq x y z
N MET A 1 18.85 -71.20 10.00
CA MET A 1 19.48 -70.19 10.87
C MET A 1 20.59 -69.55 10.05
N LYS A 2 20.32 -68.36 9.46
CA LYS A 2 21.02 -67.07 9.69
C LYS A 2 22.56 -67.15 9.59
N ARG A 3 23.30 -66.24 8.96
CA ARG A 3 23.15 -65.09 8.03
C ARG A 3 24.62 -64.70 7.80
N ASP A 4 24.99 -64.18 6.63
CA ASP A 4 26.05 -63.15 6.41
C ASP A 4 26.78 -63.34 5.07
N GLN A 5 26.27 -62.68 4.03
CA GLN A 5 27.10 -62.16 2.95
C GLN A 5 26.58 -60.77 2.57
N TRP A 6 27.43 -59.79 2.84
CA TRP A 6 27.27 -58.39 2.44
C TRP A 6 27.56 -58.27 0.95
N LEU A 7 26.55 -57.86 0.17
CA LEU A 7 26.73 -57.30 -1.17
C LEU A 7 26.32 -55.83 -1.09
N ALA A 8 27.31 -54.96 -1.25
CA ALA A 8 27.13 -53.52 -1.35
C ALA A 8 26.37 -53.19 -2.64
N GLY A 9 25.09 -52.86 -2.51
CA GLY A 9 24.29 -52.29 -3.59
C GLY A 9 24.65 -50.83 -3.78
N LEU A 10 25.20 -50.49 -4.94
CA LEU A 10 25.33 -49.12 -5.43
C LEU A 10 23.91 -48.54 -5.64
N MET A 11 23.38 -47.83 -4.65
CA MET A 11 22.23 -46.95 -4.86
C MET A 11 22.73 -45.65 -5.48
N MET A 12 22.58 -45.50 -6.80
CA MET A 12 22.59 -44.17 -7.42
C MET A 12 21.35 -43.41 -6.92
N LEU A 13 21.53 -42.57 -5.90
CA LEU A 13 20.60 -41.47 -5.68
C LEU A 13 20.75 -40.51 -6.87
N ALA A 14 19.82 -40.58 -7.82
CA ALA A 14 19.56 -39.47 -8.71
C ALA A 14 19.11 -38.30 -7.83
N ALA A 15 20.01 -37.34 -7.58
CA ALA A 15 19.65 -36.08 -6.99
C ALA A 15 18.68 -35.39 -7.95
N VAL A 16 17.38 -35.46 -7.64
CA VAL A 16 16.37 -34.62 -8.26
C VAL A 16 16.71 -33.20 -7.84
N LEU A 17 17.48 -32.50 -8.66
CA LEU A 17 17.65 -31.06 -8.53
C LEU A 17 16.25 -30.45 -8.68
N PRO A 18 15.79 -29.63 -7.73
CA PRO A 18 14.51 -28.95 -7.88
C PRO A 18 14.60 -28.09 -9.14
N VAL A 19 13.78 -28.40 -10.14
CA VAL A 19 13.50 -27.49 -11.24
C VAL A 19 13.04 -26.20 -10.58
N ARG A 20 13.80 -25.12 -10.75
CA ARG A 20 13.31 -23.78 -10.40
C ARG A 20 12.00 -23.59 -11.17
N GLY A 21 10.87 -23.65 -10.47
CA GLY A 21 9.55 -23.50 -11.08
C GLY A 21 9.51 -22.18 -11.86
N VAL A 22 8.97 -22.23 -13.08
CA VAL A 22 8.66 -21.03 -13.85
C VAL A 22 7.67 -20.22 -13.02
N GLU A 23 7.95 -18.92 -12.82
CA GLU A 23 7.03 -18.06 -12.09
C GLU A 23 5.67 -18.07 -12.82
N PRO A 24 4.54 -18.22 -12.09
CA PRO A 24 3.24 -18.21 -12.74
C PRO A 24 3.00 -16.91 -13.51
N PHE A 25 2.29 -17.04 -14.63
CA PHE A 25 1.82 -15.88 -15.39
C PHE A 25 0.76 -15.11 -14.60
N TYR A 26 0.79 -13.79 -14.68
CA TYR A 26 -0.27 -12.91 -14.18
C TYR A 26 -0.52 -11.79 -15.18
N ALA A 27 -1.79 -11.52 -15.48
CA ALA A 27 -2.25 -10.31 -16.14
C ALA A 27 -3.33 -9.65 -15.29
N ILE A 28 -3.03 -8.46 -14.77
CA ILE A 28 -3.99 -7.62 -14.05
C ILE A 28 -4.66 -6.69 -15.07
N ILE A 29 -5.97 -6.80 -15.18
CA ILE A 29 -6.82 -5.97 -16.04
C ILE A 29 -7.68 -5.10 -15.12
N GLU A 30 -7.26 -3.87 -14.88
CA GLU A 30 -8.09 -2.86 -14.22
C GLU A 30 -9.35 -2.63 -15.08
N ALA A 31 -10.54 -2.76 -14.48
CA ALA A 31 -11.79 -2.79 -15.24
C ALA A 31 -12.06 -1.45 -15.94
N GLU A 32 -11.66 -0.33 -15.34
CA GLU A 32 -11.76 1.01 -15.92
C GLU A 32 -10.82 1.25 -17.11
N ALA A 33 -9.80 0.40 -17.30
CA ALA A 33 -8.87 0.49 -18.42
C ALA A 33 -9.38 -0.27 -19.66
N MET A 34 -10.43 -1.09 -19.51
CA MET A 34 -11.03 -1.82 -20.61
C MET A 34 -11.65 -0.87 -21.64
N ALA A 35 -11.59 -1.24 -22.93
CA ALA A 35 -12.26 -0.52 -23.99
C ALA A 35 -13.79 -0.67 -23.87
N ILE A 36 -14.46 0.40 -23.43
CA ILE A 36 -15.90 0.44 -23.23
C ILE A 36 -16.62 0.54 -24.58
N GLY A 37 -17.47 -0.44 -24.89
CA GLY A 37 -18.35 -0.40 -26.05
C GLY A 37 -19.65 0.34 -25.76
N LYS A 38 -20.40 -0.11 -24.74
CA LYS A 38 -21.66 0.52 -24.29
C LYS A 38 -22.01 0.16 -22.85
N GLY A 39 -22.83 0.98 -22.21
CA GLY A 39 -23.52 0.70 -20.94
C GLY A 39 -22.66 0.70 -19.67
N TRP A 40 -21.35 0.53 -19.81
CA TRP A 40 -20.38 0.73 -18.73
C TRP A 40 -19.94 2.19 -18.64
N GLN A 41 -19.61 2.63 -17.42
CA GLN A 41 -19.03 3.93 -17.16
C GLN A 41 -17.92 3.79 -16.12
N VAL A 42 -16.85 4.57 -16.27
CA VAL A 42 -15.82 4.70 -15.24
C VAL A 42 -16.37 5.55 -14.11
N ILE A 43 -16.36 5.02 -12.90
CA ILE A 43 -16.67 5.76 -11.67
C ILE A 43 -15.40 6.04 -10.88
N LYS A 44 -15.40 7.11 -10.08
CA LYS A 44 -14.21 7.58 -9.35
C LYS A 44 -14.47 7.74 -7.85
N GLY A 45 -13.45 7.47 -7.05
CA GLY A 45 -13.42 7.81 -5.62
C GLY A 45 -14.58 7.24 -4.81
N ARG A 46 -15.48 8.10 -4.31
CA ARG A 46 -16.56 7.71 -3.39
C ARG A 46 -17.81 7.17 -4.08
N GLU A 47 -17.79 7.01 -5.39
CA GLU A 47 -18.89 6.35 -6.08
C GLU A 47 -18.89 4.84 -5.79
N GLY A 48 -20.07 4.25 -5.62
CA GLY A 48 -20.25 2.82 -5.35
C GLY A 48 -20.81 2.49 -3.96
N TYR A 49 -20.76 1.21 -3.61
CA TYR A 49 -21.21 0.63 -2.35
C TYR A 49 -20.14 0.62 -1.27
N CYS A 50 -18.87 0.62 -1.67
CA CYS A 50 -17.71 0.63 -0.77
C CYS A 50 -16.92 1.95 -0.86
N PRO A 51 -17.52 3.12 -0.53
CA PRO A 51 -16.90 4.44 -0.74
C PRO A 51 -15.86 4.82 0.33
N GLY A 52 -15.78 4.05 1.42
CA GLY A 52 -14.86 4.26 2.52
C GLY A 52 -13.86 3.11 2.60
N TYR A 53 -12.67 3.40 3.12
CA TYR A 53 -11.47 2.54 3.14
C TYR A 53 -10.76 2.43 1.79
N PRO A 54 -9.44 2.15 1.76
CA PRO A 54 -8.73 1.78 0.54
C PRO A 54 -9.18 0.37 0.11
N ASN A 55 -10.46 0.21 -0.23
CA ASN A 55 -10.98 -1.04 -0.78
C ASN A 55 -10.86 -1.06 -2.31
N THR A 56 -10.39 0.02 -2.93
CA THR A 56 -10.28 0.20 -4.38
C THR A 56 -8.83 0.47 -4.73
N TRP A 57 -8.29 -0.31 -5.67
CA TRP A 57 -6.85 -0.32 -5.88
C TRP A 57 -6.40 0.92 -6.62
N SER A 58 -6.95 1.19 -7.81
CA SER A 58 -6.71 2.45 -8.53
C SER A 58 -7.61 3.60 -8.08
N GLY A 59 -8.61 3.36 -7.22
CA GLY A 59 -9.66 4.33 -6.87
C GLY A 59 -10.77 4.48 -7.93
N ASN A 60 -10.54 4.00 -9.16
CA ASN A 60 -11.50 3.96 -10.24
C ASN A 60 -12.07 2.55 -10.38
N ARG A 61 -13.30 2.43 -10.87
CA ARG A 61 -13.94 1.12 -11.17
C ARG A 61 -14.80 1.26 -12.41
N LEU A 62 -15.22 0.14 -12.95
CA LEU A 62 -16.22 0.09 -14.00
C LEU A 62 -17.61 -0.20 -13.42
N ARG A 63 -18.55 0.72 -13.63
CA ARG A 63 -19.94 0.60 -13.19
C ARG A 63 -20.88 0.38 -14.36
N ALA A 64 -21.85 -0.50 -14.18
CA ALA A 64 -23.05 -0.53 -15.01
C ALA A 64 -24.31 -0.47 -14.13
N ASP A 65 -25.42 -0.01 -14.70
CA ASP A 65 -26.68 0.11 -13.96
C ASP A 65 -27.25 -1.25 -13.49
N ALA A 66 -28.33 -1.19 -12.71
CA ALA A 66 -29.04 -2.37 -12.20
C ALA A 66 -29.96 -3.02 -13.24
N GLY A 67 -30.25 -2.33 -14.34
CA GLY A 67 -31.15 -2.80 -15.39
C GLY A 67 -30.56 -3.92 -16.24
N GLU A 68 -31.36 -4.37 -17.20
CA GLU A 68 -31.03 -5.52 -18.07
C GLU A 68 -30.45 -5.10 -19.42
N GLU A 69 -30.43 -3.80 -19.72
CA GLU A 69 -29.83 -3.27 -20.95
C GLU A 69 -28.39 -3.77 -21.12
N PRO A 70 -28.02 -4.38 -22.26
CA PRO A 70 -26.71 -4.97 -22.37
C PRO A 70 -25.58 -3.94 -22.21
N ALA A 71 -24.49 -4.32 -21.57
CA ALA A 71 -23.25 -3.53 -21.54
C ALA A 71 -22.06 -4.42 -21.91
N ALA A 72 -21.02 -3.84 -22.50
CA ALA A 72 -19.82 -4.57 -22.88
C ALA A 72 -18.57 -3.69 -22.80
N ALA A 73 -17.49 -4.25 -22.25
CA ALA A 73 -16.14 -3.70 -22.26
C ALA A 73 -15.15 -4.82 -22.60
N THR A 74 -14.04 -4.49 -23.25
CA THR A 74 -13.09 -5.50 -23.74
C THR A 74 -11.64 -5.13 -23.42
N GLN A 75 -10.81 -6.14 -23.18
CA GLN A 75 -9.37 -5.97 -23.03
C GLN A 75 -8.63 -7.09 -23.77
N SER A 76 -7.66 -6.72 -24.60
CA SER A 76 -6.78 -7.69 -25.24
C SER A 76 -5.61 -8.06 -24.32
N LEU A 77 -5.21 -9.33 -24.36
CA LEU A 77 -4.02 -9.86 -23.69
C LEU A 77 -3.33 -10.91 -24.57
N THR A 78 -2.08 -11.22 -24.25
CA THR A 78 -1.34 -12.32 -24.91
C THR A 78 -1.11 -13.44 -23.89
N VAL A 79 -1.64 -14.62 -24.19
CA VAL A 79 -1.45 -15.84 -23.40
C VAL A 79 -0.06 -16.41 -23.72
N PRO A 80 0.81 -16.63 -22.73
CA PRO A 80 2.20 -16.99 -22.99
C PRO A 80 2.40 -18.44 -23.45
N SER A 81 1.48 -19.34 -23.09
CA SER A 81 1.59 -20.78 -23.36
C SER A 81 0.22 -21.43 -23.39
N ASP A 82 0.10 -22.56 -24.09
CA ASP A 82 -1.08 -23.41 -23.98
C ASP A 82 -1.22 -23.92 -22.54
N GLY A 83 -2.43 -23.91 -21.99
CA GLY A 83 -2.67 -24.42 -20.65
C GLY A 83 -3.99 -23.98 -20.06
N ARG A 84 -4.20 -24.38 -18.80
CA ARG A 84 -5.35 -23.93 -18.02
C ARG A 84 -4.98 -22.69 -17.22
N TYR A 85 -5.90 -21.74 -17.17
CA TYR A 85 -5.75 -20.47 -16.48
C TYR A 85 -6.94 -20.24 -15.54
N ALA A 86 -6.68 -19.64 -14.39
CA ALA A 86 -7.71 -19.11 -13.51
C ALA A 86 -7.96 -17.63 -13.86
N LEU A 87 -9.24 -17.24 -13.89
CA LEU A 87 -9.66 -15.86 -14.02
C LEU A 87 -10.43 -15.45 -12.77
N TRP A 88 -9.91 -14.44 -12.08
CA TRP A 88 -10.47 -13.90 -10.86
C TRP A 88 -11.08 -12.54 -11.12
N ALA A 89 -12.36 -12.36 -10.78
CA ALA A 89 -13.03 -11.06 -10.82
C ALA A 89 -13.09 -10.47 -9.42
N ARG A 90 -12.65 -9.22 -9.25
CA ARG A 90 -12.82 -8.44 -8.02
C ARG A 90 -13.92 -7.41 -8.22
N PHE A 91 -14.93 -7.38 -7.36
CA PHE A 91 -16.10 -6.53 -7.54
C PHE A 91 -16.80 -6.22 -6.21
N GLU A 92 -17.59 -5.15 -6.18
CA GLU A 92 -18.38 -4.76 -5.00
C GLU A 92 -19.68 -5.60 -4.91
N SER A 93 -19.91 -6.22 -3.76
CA SER A 93 -21.06 -7.09 -3.48
C SER A 93 -21.96 -6.46 -2.40
N PRO A 94 -23.03 -5.73 -2.78
CA PRO A 94 -24.00 -5.19 -1.84
C PRO A 94 -24.87 -6.29 -1.21
N TYR A 95 -25.04 -6.24 0.12
CA TYR A 95 -25.80 -7.25 0.86
C TYR A 95 -27.22 -7.48 0.32
N GLY A 96 -27.51 -8.72 -0.08
CA GLY A 96 -28.85 -9.17 -0.44
C GLY A 96 -29.30 -8.88 -1.87
N PHE A 97 -28.41 -8.31 -2.69
CA PHE A 97 -28.69 -7.96 -4.09
C PHE A 97 -27.82 -8.78 -5.05
N ASP A 98 -28.40 -9.08 -6.19
CA ASP A 98 -27.67 -9.59 -7.34
C ASP A 98 -26.87 -8.45 -7.99
N THR A 99 -25.65 -8.75 -8.40
CA THR A 99 -24.79 -7.87 -9.23
C THR A 99 -24.32 -8.63 -10.45
N ARG A 100 -25.24 -9.28 -11.17
CA ARG A 100 -24.88 -10.27 -12.19
C ARG A 100 -24.18 -9.64 -13.39
N PHE A 101 -23.00 -10.14 -13.72
CA PHE A 101 -22.22 -9.84 -14.92
C PHE A 101 -21.56 -11.10 -15.44
N ASP A 102 -21.13 -11.09 -16.70
CA ASP A 102 -20.49 -12.21 -17.37
C ASP A 102 -19.08 -11.82 -17.79
N ILE A 103 -18.12 -12.73 -17.57
CA ILE A 103 -16.78 -12.65 -18.15
C ILE A 103 -16.65 -13.76 -19.17
N GLU A 104 -16.24 -13.38 -20.37
CA GLU A 104 -15.94 -14.28 -21.48
C GLU A 104 -14.49 -14.08 -21.94
N VAL A 105 -13.82 -15.16 -22.31
CA VAL A 105 -12.53 -15.12 -22.99
C VAL A 105 -12.74 -15.55 -24.43
N GLN A 106 -12.29 -14.72 -25.37
CA GLN A 106 -12.32 -15.00 -26.80
C GLN A 106 -10.91 -15.25 -27.34
N GLN A 107 -10.77 -16.27 -28.19
CA GLN A 107 -9.58 -16.51 -29.01
C GLN A 107 -9.99 -16.76 -30.45
N HIS A 108 -9.21 -16.25 -31.40
CA HIS A 108 -9.54 -16.35 -32.83
C HIS A 108 -10.96 -15.85 -33.18
N GLY A 109 -11.43 -14.82 -32.47
CA GLY A 109 -12.75 -14.21 -32.66
C GLY A 109 -13.93 -15.06 -32.16
N LYS A 110 -13.70 -16.09 -31.34
CA LYS A 110 -14.75 -16.95 -30.78
C LYS A 110 -14.63 -17.08 -29.26
N PRO A 111 -15.74 -17.18 -28.52
CA PRO A 111 -15.73 -17.53 -27.10
C PRO A 111 -15.09 -18.91 -26.89
N VAL A 112 -14.13 -19.00 -25.96
CA VAL A 112 -13.51 -20.27 -25.52
C VAL A 112 -13.86 -20.61 -24.07
N ALA A 113 -14.25 -19.61 -23.27
CA ALA A 113 -14.77 -19.79 -21.92
C ALA A 113 -15.69 -18.63 -21.54
N SER A 114 -16.72 -18.90 -20.75
CA SER A 114 -17.61 -17.86 -20.22
C SER A 114 -18.16 -18.29 -18.87
N ALA A 115 -18.28 -17.36 -17.93
CA ALA A 115 -18.94 -17.59 -16.65
C ALA A 115 -19.71 -16.35 -16.18
N ARG A 116 -20.78 -16.61 -15.44
CA ARG A 116 -21.55 -15.58 -14.74
C ARG A 116 -21.05 -15.42 -13.31
N PHE A 117 -21.02 -14.19 -12.85
CA PHE A 117 -20.59 -13.76 -11.52
C PHE A 117 -21.66 -12.90 -10.86
N GLY A 118 -21.51 -12.64 -9.56
CA GLY A 118 -22.28 -11.64 -8.82
C GLY A 118 -23.69 -12.10 -8.41
N ASP A 119 -24.02 -13.38 -8.51
CA ASP A 119 -25.27 -13.89 -7.92
C ASP A 119 -25.19 -13.79 -6.40
N ARG A 120 -26.22 -13.27 -5.74
CA ARG A 120 -26.23 -13.07 -4.29
C ARG A 120 -26.08 -14.39 -3.52
N ASP A 121 -26.58 -15.49 -4.08
CA ASP A 121 -26.62 -16.81 -3.45
C ASP A 121 -25.31 -17.59 -3.68
N ASP A 122 -24.42 -17.10 -4.55
CA ASP A 122 -23.10 -17.70 -4.75
C ASP A 122 -22.18 -17.52 -3.54
N ALA A 123 -21.35 -18.54 -3.31
CA ALA A 123 -20.16 -18.40 -2.50
C ALA A 123 -19.16 -17.47 -3.19
N LYS A 124 -18.61 -16.53 -2.44
CA LYS A 124 -17.60 -15.56 -2.88
C LYS A 124 -16.43 -15.62 -1.92
N TYR A 125 -15.24 -15.26 -2.38
CA TYR A 125 -14.07 -15.15 -1.53
C TYR A 125 -14.00 -13.75 -0.92
N TRP A 126 -13.87 -13.67 0.40
CA TRP A 126 -13.88 -12.41 1.15
C TRP A 126 -12.46 -12.08 1.62
N PRO A 127 -11.78 -11.13 0.94
CA PRO A 127 -10.38 -10.81 1.21
C PRO A 127 -10.20 -9.98 2.49
N HIS A 128 -11.24 -9.27 2.91
CA HIS A 128 -11.25 -8.46 4.14
C HIS A 128 -11.73 -9.34 5.32
N GLY A 129 -10.79 -9.80 6.15
CA GLY A 129 -11.07 -10.64 7.32
C GLY A 129 -10.26 -11.94 7.35
N ALA A 130 -10.95 -13.09 7.43
CA ALA A 130 -10.31 -14.39 7.55
C ALA A 130 -9.74 -14.94 6.23
N GLY A 131 -10.11 -14.37 5.07
CA GLY A 131 -9.67 -14.84 3.75
C GLY A 131 -10.31 -16.19 3.42
N ASN A 132 -11.63 -16.20 3.21
CA ASN A 132 -12.41 -17.43 3.08
C ASN A 132 -13.59 -17.30 2.12
N TRP A 133 -14.03 -18.46 1.62
CA TRP A 133 -15.25 -18.60 0.82
C TRP A 133 -16.48 -18.64 1.72
N LEU A 134 -17.48 -17.81 1.43
CA LEU A 134 -18.77 -17.82 2.10
C LEU A 134 -19.87 -17.22 1.21
N ILE A 135 -21.09 -17.68 1.41
CA ILE A 135 -22.30 -17.03 0.88
C ILE A 135 -22.59 -15.84 1.79
N GLN A 136 -22.94 -14.71 1.18
CA GLN A 136 -23.14 -13.45 1.89
C GLN A 136 -24.29 -13.55 2.89
N GLY A 137 -24.00 -13.33 4.19
CA GLY A 137 -24.97 -13.48 5.28
C GLY A 137 -25.36 -12.16 5.95
N PRO A 138 -26.56 -12.09 6.57
CA PRO A 138 -26.93 -10.96 7.41
C PRO A 138 -25.99 -10.84 8.62
N TRP A 139 -25.72 -9.62 9.05
CA TRP A 139 -24.93 -9.32 10.27
C TRP A 139 -23.45 -9.73 10.24
N ALA A 140 -22.91 -10.10 9.07
CA ALA A 140 -21.47 -10.23 8.90
C ALA A 140 -20.79 -8.86 9.06
N TYR A 141 -19.63 -8.83 9.74
CA TYR A 141 -18.73 -7.69 9.65
C TYR A 141 -18.31 -7.55 8.19
N HIS A 142 -18.50 -6.37 7.59
CA HIS A 142 -18.45 -6.15 6.13
C HIS A 142 -19.52 -6.92 5.34
N ASN A 143 -20.80 -6.81 5.70
CA ASN A 143 -21.89 -7.45 4.94
C ASN A 143 -22.04 -6.91 3.50
N THR A 144 -21.61 -5.68 3.22
CA THR A 144 -21.35 -5.16 1.87
C THR A 144 -19.85 -4.89 1.74
N ASP A 145 -19.19 -5.52 0.78
CA ASP A 145 -17.74 -5.38 0.61
C ASP A 145 -17.27 -5.70 -0.81
N VAL A 146 -15.98 -5.54 -1.04
CA VAL A 146 -15.31 -6.06 -2.23
C VAL A 146 -14.96 -7.54 -2.04
N VAL A 147 -15.31 -8.34 -3.03
CA VAL A 147 -15.17 -9.80 -3.01
C VAL A 147 -14.54 -10.30 -4.30
N TYR A 148 -14.17 -11.58 -4.29
CA TYR A 148 -13.74 -12.28 -5.48
C TYR A 148 -14.62 -13.47 -5.83
N GLN A 149 -14.66 -13.77 -7.12
CA GLN A 149 -15.09 -15.06 -7.63
C GLN A 149 -14.14 -15.48 -8.76
N ARG A 150 -14.11 -16.79 -9.04
CA ARG A 150 -13.19 -17.37 -10.03
C ARG A 150 -13.91 -18.22 -11.07
N MET A 151 -13.32 -18.27 -12.26
CA MET A 151 -13.57 -19.30 -13.26
C MET A 151 -12.24 -19.87 -13.76
N GLU A 152 -12.30 -20.98 -14.47
CA GLU A 152 -11.14 -21.56 -15.17
C GLU A 152 -11.40 -21.58 -16.68
N ALA A 153 -10.34 -21.47 -17.47
CA ALA A 153 -10.38 -21.54 -18.92
C ALA A 153 -9.16 -22.29 -19.46
N ASP A 154 -9.38 -23.18 -20.42
CA ASP A 154 -8.29 -23.78 -21.20
C ASP A 154 -7.98 -22.83 -22.38
N LEU A 155 -6.79 -22.22 -22.36
CA LEU A 155 -6.37 -21.20 -23.32
C LEU A 155 -5.20 -21.70 -24.18
N ARG A 156 -5.15 -21.23 -25.42
CA ARG A 156 -4.00 -21.40 -26.33
C ARG A 156 -3.04 -20.23 -26.22
N ALA A 157 -1.76 -20.48 -26.46
CA ALA A 157 -0.76 -19.43 -26.59
C ALA A 157 -1.15 -18.45 -27.70
N GLY A 158 -0.93 -17.16 -27.47
CA GLY A 158 -1.22 -16.10 -28.42
C GLY A 158 -2.33 -15.14 -27.98
N PRO A 159 -2.91 -14.37 -28.92
CA PRO A 159 -3.84 -13.30 -28.59
C PRO A 159 -5.16 -13.85 -28.03
N ALA A 160 -5.66 -13.20 -26.98
CA ALA A 160 -6.96 -13.41 -26.40
C ALA A 160 -7.62 -12.07 -26.07
N THR A 161 -8.94 -12.07 -25.98
CA THR A 161 -9.73 -10.91 -25.56
C THR A 161 -10.62 -11.30 -24.39
N VAL A 162 -10.48 -10.60 -23.28
CA VAL A 162 -11.41 -10.69 -22.15
C VAL A 162 -12.55 -9.72 -22.40
N VAL A 163 -13.77 -10.21 -22.32
CA VAL A 163 -15.01 -9.45 -22.50
C VAL A 163 -15.75 -9.43 -21.17
N LEU A 164 -15.99 -8.24 -20.64
CA LEU A 164 -16.83 -8.00 -19.47
C LEU A 164 -18.18 -7.49 -19.95
N SER A 165 -19.26 -8.20 -19.63
CA SER A 165 -20.60 -7.86 -20.09
C SER A 165 -21.64 -7.93 -18.99
N LYS A 166 -22.79 -7.28 -19.20
CA LYS A 166 -23.98 -7.50 -18.36
C LYS A 166 -25.21 -7.78 -19.20
N GLY A 167 -26.15 -8.45 -18.57
CA GLY A 167 -27.53 -8.62 -19.04
C GLY A 167 -28.49 -8.70 -17.84
N ALA A 168 -29.30 -9.76 -17.80
CA ALA A 168 -30.28 -9.99 -16.74
C ALA A 168 -29.64 -9.96 -15.34
N ASN A 169 -30.21 -9.16 -14.43
CA ASN A 169 -29.68 -9.01 -13.08
C ASN A 169 -30.37 -9.90 -12.05
N GLY A 170 -31.54 -10.45 -12.37
CA GLY A 170 -32.43 -11.02 -11.37
C GLY A 170 -33.32 -9.96 -10.71
N LYS A 171 -34.28 -10.43 -9.91
CA LYS A 171 -35.37 -9.60 -9.37
C LYS A 171 -34.87 -8.53 -8.39
N ASN A 172 -33.80 -8.84 -7.64
CA ASN A 172 -33.21 -7.94 -6.65
C ASN A 172 -31.85 -7.43 -7.16
N GLY A 173 -31.84 -6.90 -8.37
CA GLY A 173 -30.64 -6.40 -9.03
C GLY A 173 -30.13 -5.07 -8.46
N ALA A 174 -28.82 -5.00 -8.22
CA ALA A 174 -28.06 -3.80 -7.91
C ALA A 174 -27.15 -3.39 -9.09
N ALA A 175 -26.58 -2.19 -9.04
CA ALA A 175 -25.57 -1.77 -10.01
C ALA A 175 -24.35 -2.70 -9.92
N ARG A 176 -23.69 -2.96 -11.05
CA ARG A 176 -22.49 -3.80 -11.09
C ARG A 176 -21.30 -2.89 -10.99
N ILE A 177 -20.38 -3.18 -10.10
CA ILE A 177 -19.17 -2.39 -9.92
C ILE A 177 -18.00 -3.37 -9.87
N VAL A 178 -17.25 -3.41 -10.97
CA VAL A 178 -16.10 -4.30 -11.14
C VAL A 178 -14.84 -3.44 -10.99
N ASP A 179 -13.90 -3.94 -10.18
CA ASP A 179 -12.61 -3.30 -9.91
C ASP A 179 -11.58 -3.80 -10.93
N LEU A 180 -11.43 -5.13 -11.04
CA LEU A 180 -10.50 -5.74 -12.00
C LEU A 180 -10.78 -7.21 -12.27
N ILE A 181 -10.04 -7.70 -13.26
CA ILE A 181 -9.93 -9.12 -13.62
C ILE A 181 -8.45 -9.51 -13.58
N CYS A 182 -8.12 -10.59 -12.88
CA CYS A 182 -6.79 -11.18 -12.86
C CYS A 182 -6.80 -12.52 -13.61
N VAL A 183 -5.97 -12.65 -14.64
CA VAL A 183 -5.75 -13.91 -15.36
C VAL A 183 -4.41 -14.50 -14.91
N THR A 184 -4.40 -15.75 -14.45
CA THR A 184 -3.16 -16.38 -13.97
C THR A 184 -3.06 -17.85 -14.35
N SER A 185 -1.83 -18.33 -14.55
CA SER A 185 -1.57 -19.78 -14.69
C SER A 185 -1.44 -20.50 -13.34
N ASP A 186 -1.51 -19.77 -12.22
CA ASP A 186 -1.53 -20.37 -10.88
C ASP A 186 -2.97 -20.76 -10.50
N LEU A 187 -3.30 -22.04 -10.70
CA LEU A 187 -4.64 -22.58 -10.46
C LEU A 187 -4.96 -22.73 -8.96
N GLU A 188 -3.92 -22.80 -8.12
CA GLU A 188 -4.05 -23.00 -6.68
C GLU A 188 -4.00 -21.65 -5.91
N MET A 189 -3.81 -20.54 -6.63
CA MET A 189 -3.74 -19.22 -6.04
C MET A 189 -5.10 -18.78 -5.51
N GLU A 190 -5.13 -18.43 -4.23
CA GLU A 190 -6.22 -17.69 -3.60
C GLU A 190 -5.80 -16.21 -3.41
N PRO A 191 -6.73 -15.23 -3.50
CA PRO A 191 -6.40 -13.80 -3.37
C PRO A 191 -5.75 -13.43 -2.03
N GLY A 192 -5.97 -14.24 -1.00
CA GLY A 192 -5.39 -14.04 0.34
C GLY A 192 -6.08 -12.91 1.11
N ARG A 193 -5.46 -12.54 2.25
CA ARG A 193 -5.95 -11.45 3.11
C ARG A 193 -5.34 -10.13 2.67
N GLU A 194 -6.05 -9.35 1.85
CA GLU A 194 -5.53 -8.10 1.27
C GLU A 194 -5.02 -7.09 2.32
N MET A 195 -5.71 -6.97 3.47
CA MET A 195 -5.28 -6.03 4.51
C MET A 195 -4.26 -6.63 5.47
N MET A 196 -4.31 -7.93 5.76
CA MET A 196 -3.53 -8.52 6.87
C MET A 196 -2.36 -9.41 6.42
N GLY A 197 -2.34 -9.86 5.16
CA GLY A 197 -1.33 -10.78 4.64
C GLY A 197 0.09 -10.19 4.66
N TRP A 198 0.20 -8.87 4.59
CA TRP A 198 1.49 -8.15 4.56
C TRP A 198 2.32 -8.24 5.84
N ARG A 199 1.78 -8.73 6.97
CA ARG A 199 2.37 -8.60 8.31
C ARG A 199 2.59 -9.89 9.09
N GLU A 200 2.60 -11.07 8.46
CA GLU A 200 2.93 -12.32 9.17
C GLU A 200 4.40 -12.29 9.68
N ARG A 201 4.60 -11.67 10.85
CA ARG A 201 5.89 -11.49 11.53
C ARG A 201 6.56 -12.85 11.72
N GLY A 202 7.80 -12.96 11.24
CA GLY A 202 8.62 -14.16 11.40
C GLY A 202 8.56 -15.14 10.23
N ALA A 203 7.71 -14.92 9.23
CA ALA A 203 7.86 -15.60 7.96
C ALA A 203 9.12 -15.07 7.25
N LYS A 204 10.01 -15.97 6.81
CA LYS A 204 11.18 -15.60 5.98
C LYS A 204 10.77 -14.96 4.66
N ASP A 205 9.52 -15.20 4.24
CA ASP A 205 8.89 -14.68 3.05
C ASP A 205 7.62 -13.92 3.46
N LEU A 206 7.49 -12.64 3.06
CA LEU A 206 6.20 -11.95 3.19
C LEU A 206 5.18 -12.74 2.36
N LYS A 207 4.09 -13.22 2.98
CA LYS A 207 2.92 -13.69 2.23
C LYS A 207 2.16 -12.50 1.69
N GLN A 208 2.70 -11.90 0.63
CA GLN A 208 2.04 -10.83 -0.09
C GLN A 208 0.73 -11.39 -0.70
N PRO A 209 -0.41 -10.70 -0.57
CA PRO A 209 -1.63 -11.08 -1.25
C PRO A 209 -1.35 -11.20 -2.76
N PRO A 210 -1.52 -12.39 -3.38
CA PRO A 210 -0.94 -12.68 -4.70
C PRO A 210 -1.41 -11.71 -5.78
N ILE A 211 -2.70 -11.39 -5.83
CA ILE A 211 -3.24 -10.46 -6.84
C ILE A 211 -2.83 -9.02 -6.53
N GLN A 212 -3.09 -8.54 -5.30
CA GLN A 212 -2.81 -7.15 -4.91
C GLN A 212 -1.33 -6.78 -5.07
N SER A 213 -0.40 -7.72 -4.85
CA SER A 213 1.04 -7.50 -5.03
C SER A 213 1.47 -7.24 -6.47
N ARG A 214 0.61 -7.53 -7.46
CA ARG A 214 0.85 -7.28 -8.89
C ARG A 214 0.25 -5.97 -9.39
N CYS A 215 -0.49 -5.26 -8.54
CA CYS A 215 -1.14 -4.01 -8.88
C CYS A 215 -0.14 -2.88 -8.69
N LEU A 216 0.66 -2.67 -9.73
CA LEU A 216 1.82 -1.79 -9.69
C LEU A 216 1.76 -0.76 -10.81
N ARG A 217 2.25 0.44 -10.53
CA ARG A 217 2.47 1.50 -11.51
C ARG A 217 3.91 1.98 -11.45
N PRO A 218 4.58 2.16 -12.60
CA PRO A 218 5.92 2.69 -12.62
C PRO A 218 5.95 4.16 -12.17
N ALA A 219 6.95 4.49 -11.36
CA ALA A 219 7.42 5.84 -11.11
C ALA A 219 8.93 5.90 -11.39
N TRP A 220 9.42 7.06 -11.80
CA TRP A 220 10.80 7.27 -12.21
C TRP A 220 11.49 8.25 -11.27
N PHE A 221 12.63 7.81 -10.73
CA PHE A 221 13.43 8.56 -9.77
C PHE A 221 14.77 8.90 -10.39
N ARG A 222 15.23 10.14 -10.24
CA ARG A 222 16.55 10.59 -10.66
C ARG A 222 17.25 11.26 -9.49
N LEU A 223 18.45 10.81 -9.18
CA LEU A 223 19.28 11.37 -8.14
C LEU A 223 20.50 12.04 -8.79
N VAL A 224 20.77 13.28 -8.40
CA VAL A 224 21.94 14.03 -8.83
C VAL A 224 22.78 14.43 -7.63
N VAL A 225 24.04 13.97 -7.63
CA VAL A 225 25.07 14.37 -6.69
C VAL A 225 25.78 15.59 -7.27
N PRO A 226 25.82 16.72 -6.56
CA PRO A 226 26.45 17.91 -7.10
C PRO A 226 27.98 17.73 -7.24
N PRO A 227 28.64 18.31 -8.26
CA PRO A 227 30.10 18.21 -8.45
C PRO A 227 30.94 18.70 -7.26
N LYS A 228 30.36 19.59 -6.43
CA LYS A 228 31.00 20.15 -5.23
C LYS A 228 30.99 19.22 -4.00
N ALA A 229 30.45 18.01 -4.10
CA ALA A 229 30.55 17.04 -3.01
C ALA A 229 32.03 16.70 -2.76
N ALA A 230 32.45 16.68 -1.49
CA ALA A 230 33.86 16.48 -1.14
C ALA A 230 34.27 14.99 -1.17
N ALA A 231 33.30 14.09 -1.11
CA ALA A 231 33.48 12.65 -1.09
C ALA A 231 32.29 11.96 -1.76
N PRO A 232 32.41 10.66 -2.12
CA PRO A 232 31.27 9.86 -2.54
C PRO A 232 30.17 9.82 -1.48
N VAL A 233 28.92 9.75 -1.93
CA VAL A 233 27.72 9.77 -1.08
C VAL A 233 26.90 8.51 -1.29
N ARG A 234 26.07 8.15 -0.32
CA ARG A 234 25.08 7.06 -0.48
C ARG A 234 23.67 7.61 -0.36
N ALA A 235 22.76 7.08 -1.16
CA ALA A 235 21.36 7.46 -1.10
C ALA A 235 20.45 6.23 -1.26
N SER A 236 19.31 6.26 -0.57
CA SER A 236 18.32 5.19 -0.61
C SER A 236 16.90 5.73 -0.49
N LEU A 237 15.97 4.93 -0.99
CA LEU A 237 14.53 5.14 -0.91
C LEU A 237 13.91 3.94 -0.19
N HIS A 238 13.21 4.20 0.91
CA HIS A 238 12.33 3.22 1.52
C HIS A 238 10.92 3.43 0.97
N CYS A 239 10.43 2.51 0.17
CA CYS A 239 9.08 2.52 -0.33
C CYS A 239 8.19 1.67 0.58
N ALA A 240 7.15 2.30 1.10
CA ALA A 240 6.10 1.67 1.86
C ALA A 240 4.74 2.10 1.29
N THR A 241 3.74 1.31 1.59
CA THR A 241 2.33 1.61 1.29
C THR A 241 1.78 2.40 2.46
N TRP A 242 0.87 3.33 2.17
CA TRP A 242 0.44 4.37 3.09
C TRP A 242 0.06 3.85 4.49
N GLU A 243 0.71 4.39 5.51
CA GLU A 243 0.41 4.19 6.93
C GLU A 243 -0.61 5.24 7.39
N PRO A 244 -1.87 4.88 7.73
CA PRO A 244 -2.76 5.84 8.37
C PRO A 244 -2.16 6.26 9.72
N VAL A 245 -2.44 7.51 10.14
CA VAL A 245 -1.91 8.06 11.40
C VAL A 245 -2.36 7.19 12.58
N GLY A 246 -1.42 6.47 13.20
CA GLY A 246 -1.66 5.52 14.30
C GLY A 246 -1.85 4.05 13.87
N GLY A 247 -1.71 3.75 12.58
CA GLY A 247 -1.98 2.45 11.98
C GLY A 247 -0.77 1.53 11.84
N ILE A 248 -1.09 0.24 11.82
CA ILE A 248 -0.25 -0.89 11.46
C ILE A 248 -0.07 -0.83 9.92
N GLY A 249 0.93 -0.11 9.41
CA GLY A 249 1.29 -0.06 7.98
C GLY A 249 1.08 -1.32 7.15
N TYR A 250 0.27 -1.18 6.12
CA TYR A 250 -0.12 -2.27 5.24
C TYR A 250 0.72 -2.21 3.97
N GLY A 251 0.96 -3.37 3.34
CA GLY A 251 1.56 -3.46 2.01
C GLY A 251 3.09 -3.70 1.94
N PRO A 252 3.67 -3.73 0.74
CA PRO A 252 5.07 -4.14 0.55
C PRO A 252 6.01 -3.04 1.04
N HIS A 253 6.98 -3.45 1.87
CA HIS A 253 8.11 -2.62 2.24
C HIS A 253 9.33 -3.03 1.40
N ARG A 254 9.95 -2.07 0.72
CA ARG A 254 11.13 -2.28 -0.13
C ARG A 254 12.13 -1.15 0.08
N ASP A 255 13.41 -1.51 0.23
CA ASP A 255 14.50 -0.56 0.21
C ASP A 255 15.17 -0.59 -1.17
N TYR A 256 15.34 0.58 -1.76
CA TYR A 256 16.06 0.77 -3.02
C TYR A 256 17.28 1.64 -2.77
N HIS A 257 18.45 1.14 -3.13
CA HIS A 257 19.71 1.86 -3.01
C HIS A 257 20.17 2.31 -4.39
N PHE A 258 20.56 3.58 -4.52
CA PHE A 258 21.16 4.07 -5.73
C PHE A 258 22.59 3.55 -5.85
N GLY A 259 22.90 2.95 -6.98
CA GLY A 259 24.25 2.58 -7.38
C GLY A 259 24.59 3.09 -8.77
N ILE A 260 25.89 3.07 -9.09
CA ILE A 260 26.44 3.49 -10.38
C ILE A 260 25.79 2.70 -11.53
N ASN A 261 25.57 1.40 -11.32
CA ASN A 261 25.04 0.49 -12.33
C ASN A 261 23.50 0.42 -12.35
N GLY A 262 22.81 0.94 -11.34
CA GLY A 262 21.35 0.82 -11.24
C GLY A 262 20.81 0.96 -9.82
N LEU A 263 19.57 0.53 -9.63
CA LEU A 263 18.97 0.42 -8.30
C LEU A 263 19.17 -0.99 -7.76
N THR A 264 19.68 -1.10 -6.55
CA THR A 264 19.72 -2.37 -5.81
C THR A 264 18.51 -2.44 -4.89
N GLN A 265 17.65 -3.44 -5.08
CA GLN A 265 16.54 -3.71 -4.17
C GLN A 265 16.99 -4.61 -3.02
N ARG A 266 16.63 -4.24 -1.79
CA ARG A 266 16.90 -5.03 -0.57
C ARG A 266 15.68 -5.10 0.33
N TRP A 267 15.68 -6.12 1.17
CA TRP A 267 14.76 -6.22 2.28
C TRP A 267 15.34 -5.52 3.51
N ARG A 268 14.48 -4.86 4.29
CA ARG A 268 14.89 -4.07 5.46
C ARG A 268 15.65 -4.86 6.53
N TRP A 269 15.43 -6.18 6.60
CA TRP A 269 16.12 -7.06 7.55
C TRP A 269 17.43 -7.65 7.03
N GLU A 270 17.76 -7.47 5.75
CA GLU A 270 19.03 -7.91 5.18
C GLU A 270 20.15 -7.01 5.69
N LYS A 271 21.06 -7.59 6.49
CA LYS A 271 22.24 -6.89 7.01
C LYS A 271 23.44 -7.10 6.08
N ILE A 272 23.30 -6.65 4.83
CA ILE A 272 24.36 -6.75 3.82
C ILE A 272 25.14 -5.43 3.83
N ALA A 273 26.47 -5.53 3.88
CA ALA A 273 27.32 -4.35 3.76
C ALA A 273 27.08 -3.68 2.39
N PRO A 274 26.94 -2.34 2.32
CA PRO A 274 26.77 -1.66 1.05
C PRO A 274 28.00 -1.93 0.14
N PRO A 275 27.79 -2.42 -1.09
CA PRO A 275 28.85 -2.60 -2.07
C PRO A 275 29.40 -1.25 -2.54
N ALA A 276 30.61 -1.28 -3.10
CA ALA A 276 31.30 -0.08 -3.56
C ALA A 276 30.55 0.68 -4.67
N ASP A 277 29.70 0.00 -5.46
CA ASP A 277 28.92 0.63 -6.51
C ASP A 277 27.76 1.49 -5.98
N GLU A 278 27.43 1.41 -4.67
CA GLU A 278 26.50 2.32 -3.99
C GLU A 278 27.18 3.60 -3.47
N GLU A 279 28.49 3.75 -3.66
CA GLU A 279 29.22 5.00 -3.39
C GLU A 279 29.20 5.89 -4.64
N LEU A 280 28.30 6.87 -4.62
CA LEU A 280 28.03 7.74 -5.76
C LEU A 280 29.04 8.89 -5.81
N PRO A 281 29.86 9.01 -6.86
CA PRO A 281 30.90 10.03 -6.92
C PRO A 281 30.33 11.45 -7.06
N PRO A 282 31.13 12.50 -6.75
CA PRO A 282 30.76 13.88 -7.05
C PRO A 282 30.40 14.07 -8.52
N GLY A 283 29.31 14.79 -8.80
CA GLY A 283 28.82 15.00 -10.17
C GLY A 283 28.03 13.83 -10.76
N PHE A 284 27.83 12.74 -10.01
CA PHE A 284 27.04 11.60 -10.47
C PHE A 284 25.58 11.99 -10.75
N ASP A 285 25.07 11.45 -11.85
CA ASP A 285 23.66 11.53 -12.23
C ASP A 285 23.17 10.11 -12.49
N SER A 286 22.16 9.67 -11.73
CA SER A 286 21.64 8.33 -11.90
C SER A 286 20.92 8.14 -13.23
N GLY A 287 20.53 9.21 -13.94
CA GLY A 287 19.46 9.14 -14.92
C GLY A 287 18.13 8.71 -14.27
N TRP A 288 17.09 8.49 -15.08
CA TRP A 288 15.80 8.03 -14.59
C TRP A 288 15.82 6.53 -14.29
N ARG A 289 15.47 6.17 -13.05
CA ARG A 289 15.38 4.80 -12.58
C ARG A 289 13.94 4.45 -12.24
N ARG A 290 13.44 3.37 -12.85
CA ARG A 290 12.07 2.89 -12.66
C ARG A 290 11.96 2.15 -11.32
N ILE A 291 10.92 2.46 -10.57
CA ILE A 291 10.44 1.69 -9.42
C ILE A 291 8.94 1.43 -9.65
N ASP A 292 8.53 0.17 -9.56
CA ASP A 292 7.13 -0.22 -9.64
C ASP A 292 6.50 -0.09 -8.25
N LEU A 293 5.58 0.86 -8.11
CA LEU A 293 4.93 1.21 -6.85
C LEU A 293 3.53 0.63 -6.79
N SER A 294 3.11 0.15 -5.62
CA SER A 294 1.74 -0.32 -5.40
C SER A 294 0.72 0.77 -5.77
N THR A 295 -0.32 0.41 -6.52
CA THR A 295 -1.43 1.34 -6.83
C THR A 295 -2.33 1.61 -5.64
N PHE A 296 -2.16 0.86 -4.54
CA PHE A 296 -2.95 0.95 -3.32
C PHE A 296 -2.70 2.26 -2.55
N GLY A 297 -3.30 3.33 -3.05
CA GLY A 297 -3.09 4.71 -2.61
C GLY A 297 -1.72 5.26 -3.00
N PRO A 298 -1.44 6.54 -2.64
CA PRO A 298 -0.14 7.14 -2.86
C PRO A 298 0.95 6.33 -2.16
N ALA A 299 2.08 6.15 -2.84
CA ALA A 299 3.23 5.48 -2.24
C ALA A 299 3.91 6.43 -1.24
N TRP A 300 4.19 5.91 -0.05
CA TRP A 300 5.00 6.60 0.95
C TRP A 300 6.47 6.27 0.68
N VAL A 301 7.27 7.27 0.36
CA VAL A 301 8.70 7.10 0.09
C VAL A 301 9.52 7.89 1.09
N THR A 302 10.31 7.21 1.90
CA THR A 302 11.30 7.87 2.77
C THR A 302 12.64 7.90 2.05
N ALA A 303 13.08 9.09 1.65
CA ALA A 303 14.38 9.31 1.04
C ALA A 303 15.43 9.65 2.11
N SER A 304 16.59 9.02 2.02
CA SER A 304 17.72 9.27 2.90
C SER A 304 19.03 9.32 2.15
N THR A 305 19.93 10.17 2.62
CA THR A 305 21.33 10.22 2.20
C THR A 305 22.22 10.00 3.42
N ALA A 306 23.39 9.43 3.18
CA ALA A 306 24.44 9.27 4.17
C ALA A 306 25.78 9.78 3.60
N SER A 307 26.61 10.34 4.49
CA SER A 307 27.96 10.82 4.17
C SER A 307 27.97 11.99 3.18
N SER A 308 26.90 12.78 3.11
CA SER A 308 26.88 13.96 2.23
C SER A 308 27.16 15.25 2.98
N ASN A 309 28.17 16.01 2.53
CA ASN A 309 28.43 17.36 3.04
C ASN A 309 27.63 18.45 2.31
N VAL A 310 26.88 18.08 1.28
CA VAL A 310 26.13 18.98 0.40
C VAL A 310 24.74 18.43 0.10
N PRO A 311 23.75 19.28 -0.21
CA PRO A 311 22.44 18.77 -0.56
C PRO A 311 22.43 18.08 -1.94
N LEU A 312 21.80 16.89 -2.02
CA LEU A 312 21.57 16.18 -3.28
C LEU A 312 20.23 16.61 -3.87
N THR A 313 20.07 16.45 -5.18
CA THR A 313 18.76 16.60 -5.84
C THR A 313 18.15 15.23 -6.07
N LEU A 314 16.94 15.01 -5.57
CA LEU A 314 16.06 13.91 -5.96
C LEU A 314 14.93 14.46 -6.83
N SER A 315 14.70 13.86 -7.99
CA SER A 315 13.57 14.17 -8.86
C SER A 315 12.68 12.95 -9.02
N VAL A 316 11.37 13.16 -9.06
CA VAL A 316 10.35 12.10 -9.19
C VAL A 316 9.39 12.47 -10.33
N SER A 317 9.17 11.54 -11.25
CA SER A 317 8.23 11.69 -12.36
C SER A 317 7.37 10.43 -12.50
N LEU A 318 6.17 10.59 -13.08
CA LEU A 318 5.30 9.50 -13.51
C LEU A 318 5.45 9.20 -15.01
N SER A 319 6.53 9.70 -15.64
CA SER A 319 6.90 9.42 -17.02
C SER A 319 8.37 9.04 -17.12
N ALA A 320 8.70 8.15 -18.06
CA ALA A 320 10.06 7.63 -18.27
C ALA A 320 11.05 8.71 -18.73
N ASP A 321 10.58 9.74 -19.43
CA ASP A 321 11.38 10.86 -19.90
C ASP A 321 11.59 11.94 -18.82
N GLY A 322 10.91 11.84 -17.69
CA GLY A 322 10.96 12.82 -16.63
C GLY A 322 10.01 14.01 -16.78
N ALA A 323 9.04 13.96 -17.70
CA ALA A 323 8.06 15.01 -17.86
C ALA A 323 7.39 15.37 -16.52
N GLN A 324 7.19 16.67 -16.29
CA GLN A 324 6.52 17.23 -15.11
C GLN A 324 7.15 16.83 -13.75
N ALA A 325 8.41 16.42 -13.71
CA ALA A 325 9.04 15.93 -12.49
C ALA A 325 8.97 16.93 -11.31
N SER A 326 8.62 16.42 -10.13
CA SER A 326 8.83 17.11 -8.86
C SER A 326 10.30 17.03 -8.46
N ARG A 327 10.87 18.11 -7.91
CA ARG A 327 12.28 18.18 -7.49
C ARG A 327 12.39 18.46 -6.00
N PHE A 328 13.26 17.72 -5.33
CA PHE A 328 13.43 17.70 -3.89
C PHE A 328 14.91 17.80 -3.54
N GLU A 329 15.21 18.50 -2.44
CA GLU A 329 16.55 18.60 -1.90
C GLU A 329 16.72 17.62 -0.72
N LEU A 330 17.66 16.69 -0.85
CA LEU A 330 18.01 15.74 0.21
C LEU A 330 19.23 16.24 0.98
N LYS A 331 19.13 16.29 2.31
CA LYS A 331 20.21 16.71 3.21
C LYS A 331 20.65 15.57 4.09
N ASP A 332 21.95 15.51 4.37
CA ASP A 332 22.52 14.48 5.24
C ASP A 332 21.94 14.53 6.66
N GLY A 333 21.75 13.35 7.24
CA GLY A 333 21.13 13.20 8.55
C GLY A 333 19.63 13.49 8.60
N ILE A 334 19.00 13.95 7.51
CA ILE A 334 17.56 14.21 7.47
C ILE A 334 16.85 13.24 6.53
N ARG A 335 15.89 12.50 7.10
CA ARG A 335 14.97 11.66 6.33
C ARG A 335 13.85 12.53 5.78
N ARG A 336 13.67 12.51 4.47
CA ARG A 336 12.56 13.21 3.81
C ARG A 336 11.45 12.23 3.50
N GLU A 337 10.21 12.59 3.82
CA GLU A 337 9.04 11.75 3.56
C GLU A 337 8.27 12.34 2.39
N LEU A 338 8.06 11.54 1.36
CA LEU A 338 7.39 11.94 0.13
C LEU A 338 6.13 11.10 -0.06
N PHE A 339 5.07 11.74 -0.54
CA PHE A 339 4.00 11.04 -1.22
C PHE A 339 4.26 11.06 -2.72
N VAL A 340 4.17 9.89 -3.35
CA VAL A 340 4.33 9.72 -4.79
C VAL A 340 3.01 9.19 -5.37
N GLY A 341 2.55 9.82 -6.44
CA GLY A 341 1.32 9.41 -7.11
C GLY A 341 1.46 8.07 -7.80
N THR A 342 0.44 7.24 -7.64
CA THR A 342 0.31 5.91 -8.23
C THR A 342 -0.97 5.82 -9.08
N GLY A 343 -1.71 6.93 -9.21
CA GLY A 343 -2.93 7.05 -10.01
C GLY A 343 -4.22 6.88 -9.21
N ASN A 344 -4.15 6.81 -7.89
CA ASN A 344 -5.33 6.74 -7.02
C ASN A 344 -5.92 8.14 -6.81
N ALA A 345 -6.72 8.60 -7.80
CA ALA A 345 -7.21 9.97 -7.89
C ALA A 345 -7.91 10.47 -6.61
N TRP A 346 -8.60 9.58 -5.88
CA TRP A 346 -9.32 9.96 -4.66
C TRP A 346 -8.40 10.52 -3.57
N LEU A 347 -7.28 9.85 -3.31
CA LEU A 347 -6.32 10.26 -2.28
C LEU A 347 -5.34 11.29 -2.84
N GLU A 348 -5.04 11.21 -4.15
CA GLU A 348 -3.97 11.97 -4.77
C GLU A 348 -4.36 13.41 -5.12
N ASP A 349 -5.60 13.67 -5.56
CA ASP A 349 -5.95 14.99 -6.10
C ASP A 349 -5.70 16.11 -5.06
N ASP A 350 -6.10 15.88 -3.82
CA ASP A 350 -5.85 16.83 -2.74
C ASP A 350 -4.39 16.75 -2.25
N VAL A 351 -3.86 15.56 -1.97
CA VAL A 351 -2.52 15.42 -1.40
C VAL A 351 -1.44 15.96 -2.35
N LEU A 352 -1.50 15.58 -3.63
CA LEU A 352 -0.47 15.85 -4.63
C LEU A 352 -0.72 17.13 -5.44
N GLN A 353 -1.96 17.61 -5.55
CA GLN A 353 -2.33 18.80 -6.32
C GLN A 353 -1.79 18.79 -7.76
N GLY A 354 -1.93 17.64 -8.44
CA GLY A 354 -1.47 17.46 -9.82
C GLY A 354 0.05 17.30 -10.00
N LYS A 355 0.84 17.23 -8.92
CA LYS A 355 2.27 16.95 -8.98
C LYS A 355 2.55 15.45 -8.92
N PRO A 356 3.63 14.93 -9.54
CA PRO A 356 4.04 13.53 -9.39
C PRO A 356 4.31 13.11 -7.94
N ALA A 357 4.84 14.03 -7.15
CA ALA A 357 5.16 13.82 -5.75
C ALA A 357 5.19 15.14 -4.97
N VAL A 358 5.01 15.06 -3.64
CA VAL A 358 5.13 16.19 -2.70
C VAL A 358 5.81 15.73 -1.41
N PHE A 359 6.39 16.66 -0.64
CA PHE A 359 6.79 16.35 0.74
C PHE A 359 5.55 16.17 1.62
N PHE A 360 5.59 15.18 2.50
CA PHE A 360 4.54 14.96 3.48
C PHE A 360 4.38 16.17 4.42
N ALA A 361 5.51 16.79 4.81
CA ALA A 361 5.51 17.98 5.64
C ALA A 361 4.74 19.15 4.99
N ASP A 362 4.92 19.38 3.69
CA ASP A 362 4.23 20.47 2.97
C ASP A 362 2.71 20.27 2.98
N PHE A 363 2.26 19.03 2.77
CA PHE A 363 0.85 18.64 2.87
C PHE A 363 0.28 18.95 4.28
N LEU A 364 0.98 18.54 5.34
CA LEU A 364 0.53 18.77 6.71
C LEU A 364 0.48 20.27 7.07
N GLN A 365 1.48 21.04 6.65
CA GLN A 365 1.50 22.50 6.86
C GLN A 365 0.32 23.20 6.16
N ARG A 366 -0.02 22.76 4.94
CA ARG A 366 -1.19 23.27 4.23
C ARG A 366 -2.48 22.98 5.00
N TYR A 367 -2.66 21.75 5.47
CA TYR A 367 -3.81 21.35 6.27
C TYR A 367 -3.95 22.15 7.57
N VAL A 368 -2.84 22.38 8.28
CA VAL A 368 -2.82 23.25 9.46
C VAL A 368 -3.35 24.64 9.12
N LYS A 369 -2.87 25.24 8.03
CA LYS A 369 -3.29 26.58 7.58
C LYS A 369 -4.77 26.62 7.23
N GLU A 370 -5.30 25.61 6.56
CA GLU A 370 -6.71 25.51 6.20
C GLU A 370 -7.60 25.36 7.45
N LEU A 371 -7.21 24.51 8.39
CA LEU A 371 -7.91 24.31 9.67
C LEU A 371 -7.88 25.58 10.53
N ASP A 372 -6.77 26.31 10.56
CA ASP A 372 -6.68 27.58 11.28
C ASP A 372 -7.56 28.67 10.66
N ALA A 373 -7.70 28.67 9.33
CA ALA A 373 -8.58 29.58 8.61
C ALA A 373 -10.06 29.20 8.79
N TYR A 374 -10.36 27.94 9.11
CA TYR A 374 -11.72 27.45 9.32
C TYR A 374 -12.30 28.02 10.62
N LYS A 375 -13.31 28.89 10.47
CA LYS A 375 -14.05 29.51 11.57
C LYS A 375 -15.41 28.83 11.71
N PRO A 376 -15.53 27.72 12.48
CA PRO A 376 -16.80 27.04 12.65
C PRO A 376 -17.84 27.99 13.27
N VAL A 377 -19.07 27.95 12.77
CA VAL A 377 -20.19 28.68 13.35
C VAL A 377 -20.58 28.02 14.67
N GLY A 378 -20.68 28.79 15.74
CA GLY A 378 -21.03 28.31 17.08
C GLY A 378 -19.85 28.26 18.05
N LYS A 379 -20.07 27.72 19.25
CA LYS A 379 -19.03 27.59 20.27
C LYS A 379 -18.06 26.49 19.85
N ARG A 380 -16.75 26.77 19.89
CA ARG A 380 -15.72 25.71 19.69
C ARG A 380 -16.06 24.54 20.64
N PRO A 381 -16.09 23.29 20.15
CA PRO A 381 -16.31 22.15 21.01
C PRO A 381 -15.31 22.18 22.18
N PHE A 382 -15.76 21.75 23.36
CA PHE A 382 -14.91 21.57 24.53
C PHE A 382 -13.69 20.74 24.12
N ALA A 383 -12.50 21.14 24.56
CA ALA A 383 -11.25 20.49 24.21
C ALA A 383 -11.23 19.08 24.82
N PHE A 384 -11.67 18.10 24.04
CA PHE A 384 -11.73 16.70 24.43
C PHE A 384 -10.65 15.95 23.64
N GLY A 385 -9.67 15.37 24.34
CA GLY A 385 -8.70 14.50 23.70
C GLY A 385 -7.69 13.91 24.68
N VAL A 386 -7.59 12.59 24.66
CA VAL A 386 -6.39 11.85 25.06
C VAL A 386 -5.73 11.43 23.77
N MET A 387 -4.59 12.01 23.42
CA MET A 387 -3.74 11.51 22.34
C MET A 387 -2.56 10.78 22.97
N ALA A 388 -2.66 9.45 23.10
CA ALA A 388 -1.58 8.60 23.56
C ALA A 388 -0.89 7.96 22.36
N ALA A 389 0.23 8.50 21.88
CA ALA A 389 1.18 7.74 21.07
C ALA A 389 2.56 8.40 21.03
N GLY A 390 3.61 7.57 21.06
CA GLY A 390 5.01 7.95 20.99
C GLY A 390 5.64 7.81 19.60
N SER A 391 6.82 8.43 19.47
CA SER A 391 7.81 8.38 18.37
C SER A 391 7.45 9.08 17.05
N PRO A 392 8.43 9.80 16.47
CA PRO A 392 8.90 11.12 16.89
C PRO A 392 7.77 12.18 16.84
N LEU A 393 7.96 13.35 17.45
CA LEU A 393 6.97 14.46 17.34
C LEU A 393 7.19 15.31 16.08
N VAL A 394 8.39 15.18 15.51
CA VAL A 394 8.81 15.90 14.30
C VAL A 394 9.14 14.87 13.22
N PHE A 395 8.58 15.05 12.03
CA PHE A 395 8.84 14.23 10.85
C PHE A 395 9.33 15.14 9.74
N ASP A 396 10.46 14.79 9.12
CA ASP A 396 11.13 15.61 8.14
C ASP A 396 11.58 16.97 8.74
N THR A 397 10.65 17.92 8.85
CA THR A 397 10.76 19.19 9.60
C THR A 397 9.44 19.65 10.22
N PHE A 398 8.37 18.86 10.10
CA PHE A 398 7.04 19.22 10.56
C PHE A 398 6.77 18.71 11.97
N ASP A 399 6.28 19.59 12.83
CA ASP A 399 5.82 19.26 14.17
C ASP A 399 4.36 18.80 14.14
N LYS A 400 4.11 17.49 14.38
CA LYS A 400 2.76 16.90 14.37
C LYS A 400 1.80 17.57 15.35
N ARG A 401 2.30 18.25 16.38
CA ARG A 401 1.48 18.93 17.38
C ARG A 401 0.78 20.15 16.80
N GLU A 402 1.34 20.77 15.76
CA GLU A 402 0.68 21.86 15.04
C GLU A 402 -0.64 21.41 14.42
N LEU A 403 -0.66 20.19 13.87
CA LEU A 403 -1.87 19.59 13.31
C LEU A 403 -2.90 19.27 14.42
N SER A 404 -2.46 18.64 15.51
CA SER A 404 -3.33 18.37 16.66
C SER A 404 -3.96 19.64 17.23
N ARG A 405 -3.17 20.71 17.34
CA ARG A 405 -3.65 22.04 17.76
C ARG A 405 -4.68 22.59 16.77
N ALA A 406 -4.40 22.53 15.47
CA ALA A 406 -5.30 23.04 14.43
C ALA A 406 -6.65 22.31 14.41
N PHE A 407 -6.66 21.01 14.72
CA PHE A 407 -7.90 20.25 14.94
C PHE A 407 -8.68 20.64 16.22
N GLY A 408 -8.09 21.47 17.09
CA GLY A 408 -8.67 21.80 18.39
C GLY A 408 -8.61 20.66 19.40
N ALA A 409 -7.77 19.64 19.16
CA ALA A 409 -7.58 18.55 20.11
C ALA A 409 -6.75 19.02 21.31
N SER A 410 -7.18 18.68 22.52
CA SER A 410 -6.28 18.65 23.66
C SER A 410 -5.55 17.32 23.69
N ALA A 411 -4.28 17.32 24.03
CA ALA A 411 -3.46 16.12 24.03
C ALA A 411 -2.67 15.97 25.33
N VAL A 412 -2.38 14.72 25.68
CA VAL A 412 -1.50 14.31 26.78
C VAL A 412 -0.34 13.58 26.14
N TYR A 413 0.81 14.26 26.01
CA TYR A 413 1.93 13.69 25.27
C TYR A 413 2.90 12.97 26.22
N PHE A 414 2.97 11.65 26.11
CA PHE A 414 3.95 10.84 26.82
C PHE A 414 5.37 11.13 26.28
N ARG A 415 6.37 11.25 27.18
CA ARG A 415 7.80 11.44 26.83
C ARG A 415 8.12 12.72 26.02
N CYS A 416 7.37 13.80 26.21
CA CYS A 416 7.72 15.12 25.68
C CYS A 416 8.87 15.77 26.45
N GLN A 417 9.66 16.62 25.78
CA GLN A 417 10.63 17.49 26.47
C GLN A 417 9.89 18.48 27.40
N PRO A 418 10.46 18.81 28.57
CA PRO A 418 9.82 19.67 29.57
C PRO A 418 9.37 21.04 29.05
N GLU A 419 10.11 21.64 28.10
CA GLU A 419 9.79 22.94 27.50
C GLU A 419 8.40 23.01 26.85
N PHE A 420 7.84 21.87 26.41
CA PHE A 420 6.51 21.81 25.81
C PHE A 420 5.38 21.95 26.83
N TYR A 421 5.68 21.73 28.11
CA TYR A 421 4.75 21.92 29.23
C TYR A 421 4.86 23.31 29.88
N SER A 422 5.67 24.22 29.32
CA SER A 422 5.64 25.63 29.72
C SER A 422 4.23 26.21 29.55
N PRO A 423 3.80 27.17 30.39
CA PRO A 423 2.49 27.78 30.27
C PRO A 423 2.19 28.29 28.86
N GLU A 424 3.17 28.91 28.20
CA GLU A 424 3.06 29.49 26.87
C GLU A 424 2.88 28.40 25.81
N ASN A 425 3.78 27.40 25.78
CA ASN A 425 3.73 26.33 24.78
C ASN A 425 2.52 25.43 24.97
N ALA A 426 2.14 25.13 26.21
CA ALA A 426 0.98 24.30 26.48
C ALA A 426 -0.32 25.00 26.08
N LYS A 427 -0.43 26.31 26.32
CA LYS A 427 -1.56 27.12 25.85
C LYS A 427 -1.62 27.15 24.33
N TRP A 428 -0.48 27.34 23.66
CA TRP A 428 -0.39 27.37 22.21
C TRP A 428 -0.73 26.01 21.58
N LEU A 429 -0.21 24.90 22.12
CA LEU A 429 -0.40 23.54 21.61
C LEU A 429 -1.68 22.83 22.07
N GLY A 430 -2.49 23.47 22.92
CA GLY A 430 -3.68 22.85 23.51
C GLY A 430 -3.37 21.72 24.50
N ILE A 431 -2.18 21.69 25.10
CA ILE A 431 -1.74 20.65 26.03
C ILE A 431 -2.40 20.83 27.40
N ASN A 432 -3.05 19.77 27.89
CA ASN A 432 -3.55 19.75 29.26
C ASN A 432 -2.39 19.45 30.23
N ARG A 433 -1.82 20.50 30.81
CA ARG A 433 -0.68 20.41 31.74
C ARG A 433 -0.98 19.51 32.94
N ALA A 434 -2.20 19.57 33.50
CA ALA A 434 -2.58 18.78 34.67
C ALA A 434 -2.56 17.27 34.38
N MET A 435 -2.99 16.86 33.18
CA MET A 435 -2.95 15.46 32.74
C MET A 435 -1.55 15.01 32.30
N GLY A 436 -0.73 15.93 31.77
CA GLY A 436 0.68 15.68 31.45
C GLY A 436 1.52 15.26 32.66
N TYR A 437 1.31 15.90 33.82
CA TYR A 437 1.98 15.53 35.07
C TYR A 437 1.61 14.11 35.53
N VAL A 438 0.33 13.74 35.47
CA VAL A 438 -0.15 12.38 35.83
C VAL A 438 0.43 11.31 34.90
N SER A 439 0.53 11.61 33.59
CA SER A 439 1.13 10.74 32.59
C SER A 439 2.66 10.57 32.78
N ALA A 440 3.39 11.67 33.05
CA ALA A 440 4.82 11.64 33.35
C ALA A 440 5.12 10.90 34.66
N GLN A 441 4.24 11.03 35.66
CA GLN A 441 4.29 10.27 36.91
C GLN A 441 4.09 8.77 36.64
N ASN A 442 3.05 8.39 35.90
CA ASN A 442 2.74 6.98 35.62
C ASN A 442 3.72 6.27 34.67
N GLY A 443 4.32 6.99 33.71
CA GLY A 443 5.25 6.38 32.73
C GLY A 443 6.57 5.89 33.32
N ALA A 444 6.91 6.33 34.54
CA ALA A 444 8.14 5.98 35.23
C ALA A 444 7.91 5.08 36.46
N LEU A 445 6.66 4.93 36.90
CA LEU A 445 6.27 4.04 38.00
C LEU A 445 6.14 2.61 37.48
N ASN A 446 6.93 1.70 38.05
CA ASN A 446 6.77 0.26 37.87
C ASN A 446 6.15 -0.35 39.13
N ARG A 447 5.85 -1.66 39.12
CA ARG A 447 5.28 -2.36 40.29
C ARG A 447 6.05 -2.07 41.59
N ALA A 448 7.38 -2.06 41.55
CA ALA A 448 8.20 -1.80 42.73
C ALA A 448 7.97 -0.38 43.30
N CYS A 449 7.66 0.60 42.45
CA CYS A 449 7.32 1.95 42.90
C CYS A 449 5.97 2.00 43.63
N TYR A 450 4.98 1.21 43.21
CA TYR A 450 3.71 1.07 43.96
C TYR A 450 3.88 0.29 45.27
N GLU A 451 4.93 -0.52 45.38
CA GLU A 451 5.36 -1.22 46.59
C GLU A 451 6.33 -0.37 47.46
N GLY A 452 6.57 0.90 47.09
CA GLY A 452 7.37 1.86 47.86
C GLY A 452 8.88 1.91 47.52
N ASP A 453 9.36 1.15 46.53
CA ASP A 453 10.75 1.15 46.09
C ASP A 453 10.97 2.07 44.86
N TYR A 454 11.61 3.21 45.12
CA TYR A 454 11.89 4.25 44.12
C TYR A 454 13.35 4.26 43.62
N ARG A 455 14.20 3.31 44.04
CA ARG A 455 15.66 3.36 43.75
C ARG A 455 15.96 3.36 42.25
N ARG A 456 15.28 2.50 41.49
CA ARG A 456 15.45 2.39 40.02
C ARG A 456 14.97 3.64 39.27
N LEU A 457 13.92 4.29 39.78
CA LEU A 457 13.42 5.55 39.23
C LEU A 457 14.45 6.67 39.43
N ALA A 458 15.03 6.76 40.64
CA ALA A 458 16.08 7.73 40.96
C ALA A 458 17.30 7.55 40.04
N THR A 459 17.81 6.32 39.88
CA THR A 459 18.95 6.04 38.99
C THR A 459 18.70 6.46 37.54
N ASN A 460 17.50 6.23 37.01
CA ASN A 460 17.17 6.61 35.64
C ASN A 460 17.08 8.13 35.44
N TYR A 461 16.59 8.87 36.43
CA TYR A 461 16.54 10.34 36.36
C TYR A 461 17.94 10.96 36.44
N PHE A 462 18.83 10.42 37.28
CA PHE A 462 20.20 10.95 37.42
C PHE A 462 21.13 10.64 36.23
N ASN A 463 20.78 9.65 35.40
CA ASN A 463 21.54 9.32 34.18
C ASN A 463 21.06 10.08 32.93
N MET A 464 20.01 10.91 33.03
CA MET A 464 19.47 11.72 31.92
C MET A 464 19.81 13.22 32.05
N ALA A 465 20.47 13.63 33.13
CA ALA A 465 21.16 14.92 33.27
C ALA A 465 22.63 14.74 32.90
#